data_AF-A0A846DLY7-F1
#
_entry.id   AF-A0A846DLY7-F1
#
_cell.length_a   1.000
_cell.length_b   1.000
_cell.length_c   1.000
_cell.angle_alpha   90.00
_cell.angle_beta   90.00
_cell.angle_gamma   90.00
#
_symmetry.space_group_name_H-M   'P 1'
#
loop_
_entity.id
_entity.type
_entity.pdbx_description
1 polymer ?
#
loop_
_entity_poly.entity_id
_entity_poly.type
_entity_poly.pdbx_seq_one_letter_code
_entity_poly.pdbx_strand_id
1 'polypeptide(L)' 'MQVKFSYLDRQFANVDDYLGDVRELVLSGDFTLGKAVTEFENRFAQLTQMPYAIGVNSGRN' A
#
# COMPACT_ATOMS: atom_id res chain seq x y z
N MET A 1 4.20 -28.04 -18.80
CA MET A 1 4.62 -26.78 -18.15
C MET A 1 3.39 -25.90 -17.99
N GLN A 2 3.03 -25.51 -16.78
CA GLN A 2 1.96 -24.51 -16.54
C GLN A 2 2.60 -23.19 -16.11
N VAL A 3 2.25 -22.10 -16.79
CA VAL A 3 2.71 -20.75 -16.45
C VAL A 3 1.51 -19.98 -15.92
N LYS A 4 1.54 -19.63 -14.63
CA LYS A 4 0.48 -18.82 -14.02
C LYS A 4 0.57 -17.38 -14.54
N PHE A 5 -0.57 -16.84 -14.98
CA PHE A 5 -0.68 -15.44 -15.39
C PHE A 5 -0.51 -14.50 -14.19
N SER A 6 -1.15 -14.82 -13.07
CA SER A 6 -1.01 -14.07 -11.82
C SER A 6 0.37 -14.29 -11.21
N TYR A 7 0.95 -13.23 -10.67
CA TYR A 7 2.24 -13.23 -9.99
C TYR A 7 2.12 -13.05 -8.47
N LEU A 8 0.90 -13.04 -7.92
CA LEU A 8 0.67 -12.77 -6.49
C LEU A 8 1.36 -13.78 -5.56
N ASP A 9 1.40 -15.05 -5.96
CA ASP A 9 2.09 -16.11 -5.20
C ASP A 9 3.60 -15.87 -5.12
N ARG A 10 4.18 -15.30 -6.19
CA ARG A 10 5.60 -14.92 -6.23
C ARG A 10 5.87 -13.60 -5.50
N GLN A 11 4.98 -12.62 -5.64
CA GLN A 11 5.11 -11.31 -5.00
C GLN A 11 5.05 -11.42 -3.48
N PHE A 12 4.12 -12.22 -2.95
CA PHE A 12 3.94 -12.44 -1.51
C PHE A 12 4.54 -13.76 -1.04
N ALA A 13 5.60 -14.24 -1.70
CA ALA A 13 6.30 -15.46 -1.29
C ALA A 13 7.00 -15.30 0.08
N ASN A 14 7.36 -14.06 0.44
CA ASN A 14 7.84 -13.68 1.76
C ASN A 14 6.92 -12.58 2.31
N VAL A 15 6.23 -12.87 3.41
CA VAL A 15 5.22 -11.96 4.01
C VAL A 15 5.71 -11.29 5.28
N ASP A 16 6.86 -11.68 5.83
CA ASP A 16 7.26 -11.30 7.19
C ASP A 16 7.38 -9.78 7.38
N ASP A 17 7.97 -9.08 6.39
CA ASP A 17 8.09 -7.62 6.42
C ASP A 17 6.70 -6.93 6.40
N TYR A 18 5.78 -7.40 5.55
CA TYR A 18 4.42 -6.87 5.47
C TYR A 18 3.65 -7.07 6.78
N LEU A 19 3.81 -8.24 7.41
CA LEU A 19 3.18 -8.53 8.69
C LEU A 19 3.80 -7.71 9.83
N GLY A 20 5.10 -7.38 9.73
CA GLY A 20 5.77 -6.42 10.59
C GLY A 20 5.11 -5.04 10.54
N ASP A 21 4.96 -4.48 9.34
CA ASP A 21 4.31 -3.18 9.13
C ASP A 21 2.86 -3.16 9.66
N VAL A 22 2.10 -4.23 9.40
CA VAL A 22 0.72 -4.36 9.91
C VAL A 22 0.70 -4.39 11.44
N ARG A 23 1.66 -5.07 12.08
CA ARG A 23 1.77 -5.12 13.55
C ARG A 23 2.04 -3.73 14.11
N GLU A 24 2.94 -2.95 13.50
CA GLU A 24 3.23 -1.58 13.92
C GLU A 24 2.01 -0.67 13.80
N LEU A 25 1.26 -0.78 12.68
CA LEU A 25 0.01 -0.04 12.49
C LEU A 25 -1.04 -0.38 13.56
N VAL A 26 -1.20 -1.66 13.90
CA VAL A 26 -2.15 -2.08 14.95
C VAL A 26 -1.77 -1.50 16.31
N LEU A 27 -0.46 -1.45 16.62
CA LEU A 27 0.02 -0.88 17.87
C LEU A 27 -0.12 0.65 17.95
N SER A 28 -0.06 1.34 16.81
CA SER A 28 -0.24 2.80 16.78
C SER A 28 -1.70 3.22 16.95
N GLY A 29 -2.66 2.36 16.57
CA GLY A 29 -4.09 2.67 16.59
C GLY A 29 -4.53 3.64 15.49
N ASP A 30 -3.64 3.98 14.55
CA ASP A 30 -3.83 5.03 13.55
C ASP A 30 -4.56 4.53 12.29
N PHE A 31 -5.81 4.08 12.47
CA PHE A 31 -6.54 3.32 11.44
C PHE A 31 -7.25 4.17 10.38
N THR A 32 -7.55 5.44 10.66
CA THR A 32 -8.43 6.27 9.82
C THR A 32 -7.74 7.56 9.44
N LEU A 33 -7.49 7.75 8.14
CA LEU A 33 -6.81 8.94 7.59
C LEU A 33 -5.48 9.26 8.31
N GLY A 34 -4.74 8.20 8.65
CA GLY A 34 -3.52 8.25 9.43
C GLY A 34 -2.26 8.57 8.65
N LYS A 35 -1.13 8.57 9.35
CA LYS A 35 0.21 8.90 8.82
C LYS A 35 0.57 8.09 7.57
N ALA A 36 0.24 6.80 7.56
CA ALA A 36 0.51 5.92 6.42
C ALA A 36 -0.17 6.39 5.12
N VAL A 37 -1.37 6.97 5.22
CA VAL A 37 -2.09 7.53 4.06
C VAL A 37 -1.38 8.77 3.54
N THR A 38 -1.01 9.70 4.42
CA THR A 38 -0.27 10.92 4.04
C THR A 38 1.09 10.61 3.42
N GLU A 39 1.81 9.63 3.97
CA GLU A 39 3.09 9.18 3.40
C GLU A 39 2.91 8.57 2.00
N PHE A 40 1.87 7.75 1.81
CA PHE A 40 1.52 7.19 0.51
C PHE A 40 1.18 8.29 -0.50
N GLU A 41 0.30 9.23 -0.15
CA GLU A 41 -0.11 10.34 -1.03
C GLU A 41 1.08 11.20 -1.46
N ASN A 42 1.96 11.56 -0.52
CA ASN A 42 3.16 12.34 -0.83
C ASN A 42 4.09 11.60 -1.78
N ARG A 43 4.36 10.31 -1.52
CA ARG A 43 5.21 9.48 -2.40
C ARG A 43 4.58 9.28 -3.77
N PHE A 44 3.26 9.12 -3.84
CA PHE A 44 2.54 8.93 -5.08
C PHE A 44 2.50 10.21 -5.92
N ALA A 45 2.28 11.38 -5.30
CA ALA A 45 2.37 12.68 -5.96
C ALA A 45 3.77 12.89 -6.56
N GLN A 46 4.82 12.58 -5.80
CA GLN A 46 6.21 12.63 -6.29
C GLN A 46 6.46 11.66 -7.46
N LEU A 47 6.01 10.41 -7.34
CA LEU A 47 6.17 9.39 -8.39
C LEU A 47 5.49 9.81 -9.71
N THR A 48 4.34 10.46 -9.62
CA THR A 48 3.56 10.93 -10.78
C THR A 48 3.90 12.35 -11.22
N GLN A 49 4.85 13.01 -10.55
CA GLN A 49 5.27 14.39 -10.79
C GLN A 49 4.11 15.41 -10.66
N MET A 50 3.11 15.10 -9.85
CA MET A 50 1.96 15.96 -9.58
C MET A 50 2.14 16.69 -8.25
N PRO A 51 1.51 17.86 -8.06
CA PRO A 51 1.64 18.61 -6.81
C PRO A 51 0.93 17.93 -5.63
N TYR A 52 -0.13 17.16 -5.89
CA TYR A 52 -0.96 16.54 -4.86
C TYR A 52 -1.48 15.17 -5.32
N ALA A 53 -1.77 14.29 -4.36
CA ALA A 53 -2.51 13.05 -4.54
C ALA A 53 -3.52 12.90 -3.40
N ILE A 54 -4.68 12.32 -3.69
CA ILE A 54 -5.74 12.06 -2.70
C ILE A 54 -6.13 10.58 -2.80
N GLY A 55 -5.94 9.84 -1.72
CA GLY A 55 -6.33 8.45 -1.60
C GLY A 55 -7.84 8.31 -1.43
N VAL A 56 -8.47 7.53 -2.30
CA VAL A 56 -9.91 7.19 -2.22
C VAL A 56 -10.09 5.68 -2.27
N ASN A 57 -11.27 5.20 -1.85
CA ASN A 57 -11.54 3.76 -1.69
C ASN A 57 -11.43 2.96 -3.00
N SER A 58 -11.80 3.54 -4.14
CA SER A 58 -11.68 2.85 -5.44
C SER A 58 -11.56 3.85 -6.59
N GLY A 59 -10.92 3.43 -7.69
CA GLY A 59 -10.80 4.24 -8.91
C GLY A 59 -12.05 4.22 -9.81
N ARG A 60 -13.14 3.58 -9.38
CA ARG A 60 -14.40 3.54 -10.13
C ARG A 60 -15.31 4.68 -9.68
N ASN A 61 -16.06 5.26 -10.62
CA ASN A 61 -17.31 5.95 -10.32
C ASN A 61 -18.44 4.95 -10.05
#